data_AF-A0A920H5K7-F1
#
_entry.id   AF-A0A920H5K7-F1
#
_cell.length_a   1.000
_cell.length_b   1.000
_cell.length_c   1.000
_cell.angle_alpha   90.00
_cell.angle_beta   90.00
_cell.angle_gamma   90.00
#
_symmetry.space_group_name_H-M   'P 1'
#
loop_
_entity.id
_entity.type
_entity.pdbx_description
1 polymer ?
#
loop_
_entity_poly.entity_id
_entity_poly.type
_entity_poly.pdbx_seq_one_letter_code
_entity_poly.pdbx_strand_id
1 'polypeptide(L)'
;MMSSYQKVNSNLLIAKNNRPQPVFMLLDKSLLGSMKIYMENNGRKIDEWYFKENYKYIEFDDSVKYFHNLNTLDDLNDGKSKIIGISGYSGSGKTTTIINLIKFFKKSGIKIGIVKHAHHNFDVDVPGKDSYRFRENGADEVFVSSARRTVHIVENIDGNELTFNEVIEKIQRSKLDLVIVEGYKHEKFKKIEVYRKEVKKPMLCKNDKNIIAIISNDISNNDVQIPVFKLDDYKSIANFILKNL
;
A
#
# COMPACT_ATOMS: atom_id res chain seq x y z
N MET A 1 22.56 15.62 17.40
CA MET A 1 22.53 14.38 18.20
C MET A 1 23.93 13.93 18.61
N MET A 2 24.89 13.64 17.72
CA MET A 2 26.20 13.07 18.09
C MET A 2 27.06 13.85 19.13
N SER A 3 26.82 15.15 19.35
CA SER A 3 27.60 15.97 20.29
C SER A 3 27.24 15.79 21.78
N SER A 4 26.10 15.18 22.12
CA SER A 4 25.74 14.85 23.52
C SER A 4 26.27 13.49 23.99
N TYR A 5 26.86 12.68 23.10
CA TYR A 5 27.28 11.30 23.39
C TYR A 5 28.61 11.17 24.12
N GLN A 6 29.50 12.16 24.03
CA GLN A 6 30.84 12.10 24.64
C GLN A 6 30.84 12.19 26.18
N LYS A 7 29.68 12.37 26.84
CA LYS A 7 29.56 12.47 28.30
C LYS A 7 28.82 11.30 28.96
N VAL A 8 28.40 10.29 28.20
CA VAL A 8 27.60 9.19 28.74
C VAL A 8 28.52 8.02 29.09
N ASN A 9 28.84 7.87 30.39
CA ASN A 9 29.60 6.72 30.91
C ASN A 9 28.74 5.46 30.92
N SER A 10 28.60 4.80 29.76
CA SER A 10 27.84 3.57 29.58
C SER A 10 28.37 2.83 28.35
N ASN A 11 28.39 1.50 28.42
CA ASN A 11 28.86 0.64 27.33
C ASN A 11 27.72 0.27 26.36
N LEU A 12 26.49 0.70 26.69
CA LEU A 12 25.29 0.35 25.95
C LEU A 12 24.24 1.47 26.04
N LEU A 13 23.90 2.04 24.89
CA LEU A 13 22.90 3.09 24.80
C LEU A 13 21.68 2.57 24.05
N ILE A 14 20.51 2.61 24.68
CA ILE A 14 19.28 2.06 24.13
C ILE A 14 18.30 3.20 23.86
N ALA A 15 17.74 3.26 22.65
CA ALA A 15 16.71 4.23 22.34
C ALA A 15 15.47 3.98 23.20
N LYS A 16 14.82 5.06 23.63
CA LYS A 16 13.57 5.05 24.38
C LYS A 16 12.69 6.20 23.91
N ASN A 17 11.39 5.95 23.92
CA ASN A 17 10.34 6.97 23.89
C ASN A 17 9.38 6.70 25.06
N ASN A 18 8.06 6.68 24.82
CA ASN A 18 7.09 6.15 25.79
C ASN A 18 7.40 4.71 26.26
N ARG A 19 8.24 3.95 25.54
CA ARG A 19 8.76 2.64 25.96
C ARG A 19 10.22 2.43 25.52
N PRO A 20 10.94 1.49 26.14
CA PRO A 20 12.24 1.01 25.63
C PRO A 20 12.14 0.47 24.19
N GLN A 21 13.15 0.75 23.37
CA GLN A 21 13.29 0.27 21.99
C GLN A 21 14.60 -0.51 21.84
N PRO A 22 14.69 -1.73 22.40
CA PRO A 22 15.98 -2.41 22.56
C PRO A 22 16.61 -2.88 21.25
N VAL A 23 15.88 -2.94 20.14
CA VAL A 23 16.47 -3.23 18.82
C VAL A 23 17.15 -2.01 18.17
N PHE A 24 17.02 -0.83 18.77
CA PHE A 24 17.70 0.40 18.35
C PHE A 24 18.67 0.82 19.46
N MET A 25 19.91 0.35 19.36
CA MET A 25 20.94 0.57 20.36
C MET A 25 22.31 0.85 19.74
N LEU A 26 23.15 1.56 20.48
CA LEU A 26 24.59 1.64 20.24
C LEU A 26 25.28 0.71 21.25
N LEU A 27 26.01 -0.27 20.71
CA LEU A 27 26.73 -1.27 21.48
C LEU A 27 28.23 -1.02 21.43
N ASP A 28 28.89 -0.95 22.58
CA ASP A 28 30.35 -1.03 22.62
C ASP A 28 30.82 -2.47 22.29
N LYS A 29 31.91 -2.60 21.54
CA LYS A 29 32.43 -3.91 21.10
C LYS A 29 32.89 -4.79 22.27
N SER A 30 33.22 -4.19 23.42
CA SER A 30 33.57 -4.93 24.64
C SER A 30 32.45 -5.87 25.12
N LEU A 31 31.19 -5.58 24.80
CA LEU A 31 30.02 -6.40 25.18
C LEU A 31 29.83 -7.65 24.33
N LEU A 32 30.65 -7.86 23.29
CA LEU A 32 30.54 -9.04 22.43
C LEU A 32 30.73 -10.36 23.21
N GLY A 33 31.61 -10.37 24.21
CA GLY A 33 31.86 -11.55 25.04
C GLY A 33 30.65 -11.95 25.87
N SER A 34 30.04 -10.98 26.56
CA SER A 34 28.86 -11.26 27.40
C SER A 34 27.64 -11.65 26.57
N MET A 35 27.47 -11.04 25.39
CA MET A 35 26.39 -11.40 24.46
C MET A 35 26.50 -12.86 23.99
N LYS A 36 27.71 -13.31 23.64
CA LYS A 36 27.95 -14.71 23.23
C LYS A 36 27.61 -15.68 24.36
N ILE A 37 28.09 -15.42 25.57
CA ILE A 37 27.79 -16.24 26.76
C ILE A 37 26.28 -16.30 27.01
N TYR A 38 25.56 -15.17 26.89
CA TYR A 38 24.11 -15.15 27.05
C TYR A 38 23.41 -16.03 26.00
N MET A 39 23.83 -15.96 24.74
CA MET A 39 23.25 -16.77 23.66
C MET A 39 23.53 -18.27 23.80
N GLU A 40 24.75 -18.63 24.20
CA GLU A 40 25.19 -20.02 24.47
C GLU A 40 24.39 -20.65 25.62
N ASN A 41 24.00 -19.85 26.61
CA ASN A 41 23.13 -20.27 27.72
C ASN A 41 21.63 -20.17 27.39
N ASN A 42 21.24 -20.33 26.12
CA ASN A 42 19.85 -20.27 25.64
C ASN A 42 19.11 -18.95 25.87
N GLY A 43 19.83 -17.85 26.11
CA GLY A 43 19.25 -16.52 26.20
C GLY A 43 18.65 -16.07 24.85
N ARG A 44 17.40 -15.60 24.86
CA ARG A 44 16.68 -15.18 23.64
C ARG A 44 16.01 -13.81 23.75
N LYS A 45 15.95 -13.25 24.95
CA LYS A 45 15.33 -11.96 25.21
C LYS A 45 16.41 -10.90 25.41
N ILE A 46 16.43 -9.93 24.52
CA ILE A 46 17.50 -8.92 24.48
C ILE A 46 17.55 -8.07 25.76
N ASP A 47 16.40 -7.84 26.39
CA ASP A 47 16.25 -7.14 27.67
C ASP A 47 16.81 -7.90 28.86
N GLU A 48 16.59 -9.21 28.94
CA GLU A 48 17.23 -10.04 29.97
C GLU A 48 18.76 -10.02 29.89
N TRP A 49 19.32 -9.83 28.70
CA TRP A 49 20.76 -9.65 28.53
C TRP A 49 21.22 -8.26 28.96
N TYR A 50 20.70 -7.19 28.34
CA TYR A 50 21.24 -5.87 28.59
C TYR A 50 20.97 -5.34 30.00
N PHE A 51 19.97 -5.87 30.72
CA PHE A 51 19.77 -5.52 32.14
C PHE A 51 20.96 -5.91 33.03
N LYS A 52 21.82 -6.82 32.55
CA LYS A 52 23.06 -7.23 33.25
C LYS A 52 24.26 -6.36 32.86
N GLU A 53 24.12 -5.49 31.87
CA GLU A 53 25.18 -4.63 31.34
C GLU A 53 25.07 -3.20 31.89
N ASN A 54 26.14 -2.42 31.75
CA ASN A 54 26.10 -0.99 32.05
C ASN A 54 25.39 -0.22 30.92
N TYR A 55 24.05 -0.19 30.96
CA TYR A 55 23.21 0.44 29.94
C TYR A 55 22.59 1.77 30.38
N LYS A 56 22.24 2.62 29.41
CA LYS A 56 21.41 3.81 29.61
C LYS A 56 20.38 3.98 28.50
N TYR A 57 19.21 4.50 28.86
CA TYR A 57 18.22 4.94 27.88
C TYR A 57 18.55 6.34 27.36
N ILE A 58 18.34 6.54 26.06
CA ILE A 58 18.39 7.84 25.40
C ILE A 58 16.98 8.15 24.91
N GLU A 59 16.46 9.32 25.25
CA GLU A 59 15.13 9.74 24.80
C GLU A 59 15.15 10.20 23.33
N PHE A 60 14.13 9.75 22.61
CA PHE A 60 13.93 9.92 21.18
C PHE A 60 12.50 10.44 20.92
N ASP A 61 12.16 11.55 21.58
CA ASP A 61 10.79 12.12 21.60
C ASP A 61 10.34 12.69 20.24
N ASP A 62 11.26 13.24 19.45
CA ASP A 62 10.97 13.78 18.10
C ASP A 62 10.76 12.68 17.03
N SER A 63 10.87 11.42 17.44
CA SER A 63 11.05 10.25 16.57
C SER A 63 10.03 9.14 16.78
N VAL A 64 8.90 9.41 17.44
CA VAL A 64 7.81 8.43 17.63
C VAL A 64 7.42 7.74 16.31
N LYS A 65 7.50 8.46 15.18
CA LYS A 65 7.21 7.95 13.83
C LYS A 65 8.24 6.97 13.26
N TYR A 66 9.40 6.82 13.88
CA TYR A 66 10.46 5.93 13.39
C TYR A 66 10.52 4.60 14.16
N PHE A 67 9.81 4.49 15.28
CA PHE A 67 9.77 3.29 16.12
C PHE A 67 8.38 2.64 16.09
N HIS A 68 7.91 2.29 14.89
CA HIS A 68 6.72 1.46 14.70
C HIS A 68 7.11 -0.02 14.79
N ASN A 69 6.46 -0.74 15.71
CA ASN A 69 6.69 -2.17 15.82
C ASN A 69 5.78 -2.89 14.81
N LEU A 70 6.40 -3.55 13.83
CA LEU A 70 5.71 -4.28 12.78
C LEU A 70 5.60 -5.75 13.21
N ASN A 71 4.49 -6.11 13.85
CA ASN A 71 4.24 -7.48 14.31
C ASN A 71 3.28 -8.23 13.38
N THR A 72 2.52 -7.50 12.56
CA THR A 72 1.54 -8.04 11.62
C THR A 72 1.71 -7.42 10.23
N LEU A 73 1.13 -8.06 9.21
CA LEU A 73 1.01 -7.48 7.88
C LEU A 73 0.16 -6.19 7.88
N ASP A 74 -0.74 -6.05 8.84
CA ASP A 74 -1.55 -4.84 9.01
C ASP A 74 -0.70 -3.69 9.56
N ASP A 75 0.25 -3.96 10.48
CA ASP A 75 1.20 -2.97 10.99
C ASP A 75 2.11 -2.42 9.86
N LEU A 76 2.46 -3.27 8.88
CA LEU A 76 3.20 -2.88 7.66
C LEU A 76 2.40 -1.95 6.75
N ASN A 77 1.07 -2.02 6.82
CA ASN A 77 0.15 -1.16 6.10
C ASN A 77 -0.30 0.05 6.94
N ASP A 78 0.02 0.09 8.23
CA ASP A 78 -0.32 1.21 9.11
C ASP A 78 0.37 2.49 8.61
N GLY A 79 -0.43 3.49 8.24
CA GLY A 79 0.02 4.73 7.59
C GLY A 79 0.12 4.71 6.05
N LYS A 80 -0.17 3.59 5.38
CA LYS A 80 -0.31 3.52 3.91
C LYS A 80 -1.77 3.37 3.50
N SER A 81 -2.19 4.06 2.42
CA SER A 81 -3.53 3.93 1.86
C SER A 81 -3.95 2.47 1.64
N LYS A 82 -5.19 2.12 1.97
CA LYS A 82 -5.78 0.80 1.69
C LYS A 82 -5.88 0.56 0.18
N ILE A 83 -5.90 -0.70 -0.27
CA ILE A 83 -5.99 -1.06 -1.70
C ILE A 83 -7.17 -2.00 -1.94
N ILE A 84 -7.98 -1.72 -2.97
CA ILE A 84 -9.08 -2.59 -3.39
C ILE A 84 -9.16 -2.68 -4.91
N GLY A 85 -9.39 -3.89 -5.42
CA GLY A 85 -9.61 -4.13 -6.85
C GLY A 85 -11.08 -4.06 -7.22
N ILE A 86 -11.40 -3.51 -8.38
CA ILE A 86 -12.70 -3.68 -9.04
C ILE A 86 -12.49 -4.55 -10.28
N SER A 87 -13.01 -5.78 -10.20
CA SER A 87 -12.86 -6.81 -11.23
C SER A 87 -14.16 -7.08 -11.96
N GLY A 88 -14.09 -7.72 -13.12
CA GLY A 88 -15.26 -8.00 -13.96
C GLY A 88 -14.89 -7.99 -15.44
N TYR A 89 -15.67 -8.71 -16.24
CA TYR A 89 -15.47 -8.77 -17.68
C TYR A 89 -15.70 -7.41 -18.36
N SER A 90 -15.20 -7.25 -19.59
CA SER A 90 -15.50 -6.05 -20.38
C SER A 90 -17.01 -5.91 -20.55
N GLY A 91 -17.53 -4.69 -20.48
CA GLY A 91 -18.96 -4.42 -20.53
C GLY A 91 -19.73 -4.58 -19.21
N SER A 92 -19.12 -5.11 -18.13
CA SER A 92 -19.86 -5.30 -16.86
C SER A 92 -20.19 -4.02 -16.09
N GLY A 93 -19.63 -2.86 -16.49
CA GLY A 93 -19.88 -1.58 -15.83
C GLY A 93 -18.88 -1.18 -14.75
N LYS A 94 -17.69 -1.83 -14.69
CA LYS A 94 -16.61 -1.50 -13.73
C LYS A 94 -16.32 -0.01 -13.63
N THR A 95 -16.06 0.64 -14.77
CA THR A 95 -15.71 2.07 -14.81
C THR A 95 -16.83 2.94 -14.23
N THR A 96 -18.10 2.63 -14.53
CA THR A 96 -19.26 3.32 -13.95
C THR A 96 -19.32 3.14 -12.44
N THR A 97 -19.13 1.91 -11.94
CA THR A 97 -19.06 1.60 -10.52
C THR A 97 -17.95 2.39 -9.82
N ILE A 98 -16.74 2.39 -10.40
CA ILE A 98 -15.58 3.13 -9.86
C ILE A 98 -15.89 4.63 -9.80
N ILE A 99 -16.41 5.23 -10.88
CA ILE A 99 -16.74 6.66 -10.93
C ILE A 99 -17.74 7.03 -9.82
N ASN A 100 -18.78 6.23 -9.62
CA ASN A 100 -19.78 6.51 -8.60
C ASN A 100 -19.26 6.31 -7.17
N LEU A 101 -18.41 5.29 -6.95
CA LEU A 101 -17.70 5.13 -5.68
C LEU A 101 -16.77 6.31 -5.39
N ILE A 102 -16.01 6.79 -6.38
CA ILE A 102 -15.17 8.00 -6.23
C ILE A 102 -16.05 9.17 -5.80
N LYS A 103 -17.15 9.44 -6.51
CA LYS A 103 -18.07 10.53 -6.16
C LYS A 103 -18.60 10.39 -4.72
N PHE A 104 -18.94 9.17 -4.30
CA PHE A 104 -19.41 8.89 -2.95
C PHE A 104 -18.31 9.17 -1.90
N PHE A 105 -17.12 8.59 -2.07
CA PHE A 105 -15.99 8.78 -1.16
C PHE A 105 -15.52 10.23 -1.07
N LYS A 106 -15.46 10.94 -2.21
CA LYS A 106 -15.08 12.36 -2.25
C LYS A 106 -16.03 13.24 -1.44
N LYS A 107 -17.35 12.94 -1.41
CA LYS A 107 -18.31 13.66 -0.55
C LYS A 107 -18.02 13.48 0.94
N SER A 108 -17.41 12.37 1.33
CA SER A 108 -17.00 12.08 2.70
C SER A 108 -15.56 12.49 3.02
N GLY A 109 -14.92 13.29 2.15
CA GLY A 109 -13.55 13.79 2.38
C GLY A 109 -12.42 12.79 2.13
N ILE A 110 -12.74 11.56 1.74
CA ILE A 110 -11.75 10.49 1.49
C ILE A 110 -10.91 10.83 0.25
N LYS A 111 -9.59 10.65 0.37
CA LYS A 111 -8.60 10.86 -0.70
C LYS A 111 -8.38 9.55 -1.45
N ILE A 112 -8.74 9.55 -2.72
CA ILE A 112 -8.71 8.36 -3.59
C ILE A 112 -7.57 8.46 -4.59
N GLY A 113 -6.78 7.39 -4.72
CA GLY A 113 -5.92 7.11 -5.87
C GLY A 113 -6.55 6.07 -6.78
N ILE A 114 -6.22 6.12 -8.07
CA ILE A 114 -6.67 5.13 -9.08
C ILE A 114 -5.45 4.53 -9.75
N VAL A 115 -5.42 3.20 -9.83
CA VAL A 115 -4.53 2.45 -10.70
C VAL A 115 -5.38 1.81 -11.78
N LYS A 116 -5.01 1.98 -13.04
CA LYS A 116 -5.66 1.31 -14.16
C LYS A 116 -4.62 0.56 -14.99
N HIS A 117 -4.78 -0.74 -15.12
CA HIS A 117 -3.98 -1.54 -16.05
C HIS A 117 -4.63 -1.53 -17.43
N ALA A 118 -3.92 -1.01 -18.43
CA ALA A 118 -4.35 -1.02 -19.83
C ALA A 118 -3.80 -2.27 -20.52
N HIS A 119 -4.59 -2.89 -21.41
CA HIS A 119 -4.19 -4.12 -22.13
C HIS A 119 -3.61 -3.87 -23.53
N HIS A 120 -3.45 -2.61 -23.94
CA HIS A 120 -2.98 -2.18 -25.27
C HIS A 120 -2.10 -0.94 -25.14
N ASN A 121 -1.30 -0.66 -26.17
CA ASN A 121 -0.63 0.64 -26.33
C ASN A 121 -1.66 1.76 -26.17
N PHE A 122 -1.34 2.71 -25.30
CA PHE A 122 -2.15 3.88 -25.04
C PHE A 122 -1.26 5.11 -25.00
N ASP A 123 -1.84 6.26 -25.33
CA ASP A 123 -1.21 7.55 -25.09
C ASP A 123 -2.19 8.44 -24.32
N VAL A 124 -1.64 9.26 -23.44
CA VAL A 124 -2.37 10.27 -22.65
C VAL A 124 -1.98 11.68 -23.07
N ASP A 125 -0.97 11.82 -23.93
CA ASP A 125 -0.47 13.09 -24.44
C ASP A 125 -1.13 13.45 -25.78
N VAL A 126 -0.88 14.67 -26.26
CA VAL A 126 -1.46 15.22 -27.48
C VAL A 126 -0.39 15.28 -28.58
N PRO A 127 -0.58 14.55 -29.70
CA PRO A 127 0.34 14.59 -30.83
C PRO A 127 0.66 16.02 -31.30
N GLY A 128 1.95 16.28 -31.53
CA GLY A 128 2.46 17.57 -32.00
C GLY A 128 2.68 18.63 -30.92
N LYS A 129 2.30 18.39 -29.65
CA LYS A 129 2.69 19.25 -28.52
C LYS A 129 4.10 18.94 -28.03
N ASP A 130 4.69 19.86 -27.27
CA ASP A 130 6.10 19.79 -26.88
C ASP A 130 6.43 18.52 -26.10
N SER A 131 5.62 18.15 -25.11
CA SER A 131 5.82 16.91 -24.33
C SER A 131 5.80 15.65 -25.19
N TYR A 132 4.88 15.57 -26.15
CA TYR A 132 4.81 14.48 -27.12
C TYR A 132 6.05 14.46 -28.01
N ARG A 133 6.45 15.63 -28.53
CA ARG A 133 7.65 15.76 -29.37
C ARG A 133 8.92 15.36 -28.60
N PHE A 134 9.04 15.68 -27.32
CA PHE A 134 10.19 15.25 -26.52
C PHE A 134 10.28 13.72 -26.47
N ARG A 135 9.17 13.02 -26.18
CA ARG A 135 9.12 11.55 -26.13
C ARG A 135 9.46 10.93 -27.48
N GLU A 136 8.84 11.40 -28.56
CA GLU A 136 9.11 10.92 -29.93
C GLU A 136 10.54 11.18 -30.41
N ASN A 137 11.27 12.10 -29.76
CA ASN A 137 12.68 12.40 -30.05
C ASN A 137 13.64 11.78 -29.01
N GLY A 138 13.19 10.80 -28.22
CA GLY A 138 14.03 9.97 -27.38
C GLY A 138 14.14 10.39 -25.92
N ALA A 139 13.23 11.21 -25.41
CA ALA A 139 13.15 11.45 -23.96
C ALA A 139 12.54 10.23 -23.25
N ASP A 140 13.33 9.57 -22.41
CA ASP A 140 12.91 8.39 -21.62
C ASP A 140 11.87 8.74 -20.54
N GLU A 141 11.98 9.94 -19.97
CA GLU A 141 11.04 10.47 -18.98
C GLU A 141 10.68 11.93 -19.28
N VAL A 142 9.39 12.27 -19.16
CA VAL A 142 8.89 13.63 -19.34
C VAL A 142 7.97 14.03 -18.18
N PHE A 143 8.28 15.17 -17.55
CA PHE A 143 7.43 15.82 -16.56
C PHE A 143 6.74 17.05 -17.17
N VAL A 144 5.42 17.09 -17.05
CA VAL A 144 4.62 18.28 -17.35
C VAL A 144 3.95 18.73 -16.06
N SER A 145 4.30 19.91 -15.54
CA SER A 145 3.82 20.38 -14.25
C SER A 145 3.21 21.78 -14.31
N SER A 146 2.17 22.00 -13.51
CA SER A 146 1.44 23.25 -13.38
C SER A 146 0.84 23.36 -11.97
N ALA A 147 0.34 24.54 -11.60
CA ALA A 147 -0.36 24.73 -10.33
C ALA A 147 -1.59 23.82 -10.14
N ARG A 148 -2.18 23.30 -11.22
CA ARG A 148 -3.40 22.46 -11.17
C ARG A 148 -3.14 20.97 -11.29
N ARG A 149 -2.04 20.57 -11.94
CA ARG A 149 -1.72 19.17 -12.22
C ARG A 149 -0.28 18.96 -12.62
N THR A 150 0.19 17.74 -12.34
CA THR A 150 1.44 17.20 -12.83
C THR A 150 1.17 15.89 -13.54
N VAL A 151 1.86 15.67 -14.66
CA VAL A 151 1.91 14.41 -15.39
C VAL A 151 3.38 13.99 -15.45
N HIS A 152 3.63 12.71 -15.19
CA HIS A 152 4.92 12.07 -15.34
C HIS A 152 4.73 10.90 -16.30
N ILE A 153 5.44 10.95 -17.43
CA ILE A 153 5.40 9.91 -18.45
C ILE A 153 6.78 9.26 -18.48
N VAL A 154 6.79 7.94 -18.49
CA VAL A 154 7.99 7.10 -18.53
C VAL A 154 7.81 6.12 -19.67
N GLU A 155 8.77 6.09 -20.59
CA GLU A 155 8.83 5.08 -21.65
C GLU A 155 9.40 3.76 -21.09
N ASN A 156 8.76 2.64 -21.41
CA ASN A 156 9.27 1.33 -21.04
C ASN A 156 10.32 0.90 -22.08
N ILE A 157 11.55 1.41 -21.94
CA ILE A 157 12.65 1.25 -22.93
C ILE A 157 12.91 -0.23 -23.25
N ASP A 158 12.89 -1.10 -22.23
CA ASP A 158 13.14 -2.54 -22.38
C ASP A 158 11.88 -3.34 -22.81
N GLY A 159 10.77 -2.66 -23.08
CA GLY A 159 9.47 -3.27 -23.40
C GLY A 159 8.79 -3.98 -22.22
N ASN A 160 9.40 -3.96 -21.03
CA ASN A 160 8.88 -4.59 -19.85
C ASN A 160 7.85 -3.70 -19.14
N GLU A 161 6.64 -4.23 -18.92
CA GLU A 161 5.67 -3.56 -18.06
C GLU A 161 6.12 -3.57 -16.60
N LEU A 162 5.83 -2.49 -15.88
CA LEU A 162 5.97 -2.48 -14.44
C LEU A 162 5.04 -3.53 -13.81
N THR A 163 5.58 -4.26 -12.84
CA THR A 163 4.79 -5.12 -11.96
C THR A 163 3.81 -4.29 -11.13
N PHE A 164 2.78 -4.95 -10.60
CA PHE A 164 1.80 -4.29 -9.75
C PHE A 164 2.44 -3.56 -8.56
N ASN A 165 3.42 -4.19 -7.89
CA ASN A 165 4.09 -3.59 -6.75
C ASN A 165 4.87 -2.33 -7.13
N GLU A 166 5.59 -2.36 -8.25
CA GLU A 166 6.32 -1.19 -8.76
C GLU A 166 5.36 -0.04 -9.08
N VAL A 167 4.21 -0.31 -9.71
CA VAL A 167 3.19 0.73 -9.97
C VAL A 167 2.64 1.32 -8.65
N ILE A 168 2.39 0.46 -7.66
CA ILE A 168 1.89 0.90 -6.34
C ILE A 168 2.92 1.75 -5.59
N GLU A 169 4.22 1.49 -5.76
CA GLU A 169 5.30 2.29 -5.19
C GLU A 169 5.42 3.68 -5.82
N LYS A 170 5.05 3.84 -7.10
CA LYS A 170 5.00 5.16 -7.75
C LYS A 170 3.86 6.04 -7.23
N ILE A 171 2.84 5.46 -6.57
CA ILE A 171 1.75 6.21 -5.96
C ILE A 171 2.16 6.76 -4.59
N GLN A 172 1.88 8.05 -4.35
CA GLN A 172 2.08 8.70 -3.04
C GLN A 172 1.03 8.25 -2.02
N ARG A 173 1.08 6.99 -1.61
CA ARG A 173 0.12 6.34 -0.70
C ARG A 173 -0.04 7.04 0.65
N SER A 174 0.99 7.77 1.10
CA SER A 174 0.93 8.57 2.34
C SER A 174 0.00 9.78 2.25
N LYS A 175 -0.43 10.17 1.05
CA LYS A 175 -1.38 11.28 0.81
C LYS A 175 -2.80 10.80 0.51
N LEU A 176 -3.03 9.49 0.50
CA LEU A 176 -4.27 8.86 0.10
C LEU A 176 -4.82 8.00 1.24
N ASP A 177 -6.12 7.83 1.29
CA ASP A 177 -6.78 6.94 2.24
C ASP A 177 -7.08 5.57 1.58
N LEU A 178 -7.41 5.59 0.29
CA LEU A 178 -7.77 4.40 -0.49
C LEU A 178 -7.25 4.49 -1.93
N VAL A 179 -6.71 3.38 -2.45
CA VAL A 179 -6.36 3.19 -3.85
C VAL A 179 -7.31 2.16 -4.45
N ILE A 180 -7.99 2.53 -5.52
CA ILE A 180 -8.87 1.63 -6.28
C ILE A 180 -8.12 1.18 -7.54
N VAL A 181 -8.08 -0.13 -7.76
CA VAL A 181 -7.38 -0.75 -8.89
C VAL A 181 -8.40 -1.30 -9.89
N GLU A 182 -8.35 -0.85 -11.14
CA GLU A 182 -9.05 -1.44 -12.27
C GLU A 182 -8.05 -2.25 -13.12
N GLY A 183 -8.17 -3.57 -13.11
CA GLY A 183 -7.24 -4.47 -13.82
C GLY A 183 -6.48 -5.39 -12.87
N TYR A 184 -5.28 -5.84 -13.26
CA TYR A 184 -4.44 -6.75 -12.48
C TYR A 184 -5.19 -7.99 -11.96
N LYS A 185 -5.93 -8.66 -12.85
CA LYS A 185 -6.85 -9.76 -12.50
C LYS A 185 -6.17 -10.93 -11.80
N HIS A 186 -4.88 -11.17 -12.07
CA HIS A 186 -4.11 -12.29 -11.54
C HIS A 186 -3.39 -11.97 -10.22
N GLU A 187 -3.36 -10.71 -9.81
CA GLU A 187 -2.67 -10.28 -8.60
C GLU A 187 -3.45 -10.65 -7.33
N LYS A 188 -2.74 -10.94 -6.25
CA LYS A 188 -3.32 -11.48 -5.00
C LYS A 188 -3.62 -10.39 -3.98
N PHE A 189 -4.63 -9.57 -4.27
CA PHE A 189 -5.17 -8.57 -3.34
C PHE A 189 -6.71 -8.58 -3.37
N LYS A 190 -7.33 -8.07 -2.30
CA LYS A 190 -8.80 -8.03 -2.14
C LYS A 190 -9.46 -7.31 -3.31
N LYS A 191 -10.50 -7.92 -3.89
CA LYS A 191 -11.26 -7.35 -5.02
C LYS A 191 -12.77 -7.46 -4.79
N ILE A 192 -13.51 -6.62 -5.49
CA ILE A 192 -14.96 -6.71 -5.63
C ILE A 192 -15.26 -6.98 -7.10
N GLU A 193 -16.05 -8.01 -7.37
CA GLU A 193 -16.47 -8.36 -8.73
C GLU A 193 -17.71 -7.57 -9.13
N VAL A 194 -17.70 -6.94 -10.30
CA VAL A 194 -18.91 -6.43 -10.97
C VAL A 194 -19.36 -7.47 -11.98
N TYR A 195 -20.48 -8.12 -11.67
CA TYR A 195 -21.05 -9.19 -12.48
C TYR A 195 -22.34 -8.73 -13.14
N ARG A 196 -22.51 -9.12 -14.40
CA ARG A 196 -23.76 -8.95 -15.16
C ARG A 196 -24.01 -10.17 -16.02
N LYS A 197 -25.21 -10.74 -15.93
CA LYS A 197 -25.61 -11.94 -16.69
C LYS A 197 -25.58 -11.70 -18.19
N GLU A 198 -25.92 -10.49 -18.64
CA GLU A 198 -25.93 -10.08 -20.05
C GLU A 198 -24.54 -10.19 -20.73
N VAL A 199 -23.45 -10.12 -19.96
CA VAL A 199 -22.08 -10.27 -20.46
C VAL A 199 -21.77 -11.74 -20.83
N LYS A 200 -22.61 -12.70 -20.43
CA LYS A 200 -22.51 -14.14 -20.77
C LYS A 200 -21.14 -14.74 -20.43
N LYS A 201 -20.57 -14.33 -19.30
CA LYS A 201 -19.31 -14.85 -18.75
C LYS A 201 -19.53 -15.39 -17.34
N PRO A 202 -18.77 -16.42 -16.90
CA PRO A 202 -18.94 -16.97 -15.56
C PRO A 202 -18.48 -15.98 -14.49
N MET A 203 -18.98 -16.10 -13.26
CA MET A 203 -18.49 -15.31 -12.13
C MET A 203 -17.01 -15.60 -11.85
N LEU A 204 -16.21 -14.55 -11.70
CA LEU A 204 -14.78 -14.63 -11.39
C LEU A 204 -14.54 -15.19 -9.98
N CYS A 205 -15.42 -14.91 -9.03
CA CYS A 205 -15.31 -15.37 -7.63
C CYS A 205 -15.20 -16.90 -7.48
N LYS A 206 -15.64 -17.66 -8.50
CA LYS A 206 -15.51 -19.13 -8.51
C LYS A 206 -14.05 -19.58 -8.58
N ASN A 207 -13.18 -18.76 -9.17
CA ASN A 207 -11.78 -19.10 -9.42
C ASN A 207 -10.78 -18.14 -8.75
N ASP A 208 -11.23 -16.98 -8.25
CA ASP A 208 -10.38 -16.03 -7.51
C ASP A 208 -10.89 -15.85 -6.08
N LYS A 209 -10.18 -16.48 -5.13
CA LYS A 209 -10.46 -16.39 -3.68
C LYS A 209 -10.25 -15.00 -3.09
N ASN A 210 -9.61 -14.09 -3.82
CA ASN A 210 -9.42 -12.72 -3.36
C ASN A 210 -10.65 -11.83 -3.64
N ILE A 211 -11.66 -12.34 -4.34
CA ILE A 211 -12.93 -11.64 -4.51
C ILE A 211 -13.73 -11.78 -3.21
N ILE A 212 -13.91 -10.66 -2.51
CA ILE A 212 -14.54 -10.62 -1.18
C ILE A 212 -15.99 -10.16 -1.21
N ALA A 213 -16.48 -9.67 -2.35
CA ALA A 213 -17.88 -9.31 -2.58
C ALA A 213 -18.19 -9.23 -4.09
N ILE A 214 -19.48 -9.25 -4.43
CA ILE A 214 -19.99 -9.07 -5.79
C ILE A 214 -20.94 -7.87 -5.83
N ILE A 215 -20.92 -7.10 -6.92
CA ILE A 215 -21.90 -6.08 -7.26
C ILE A 215 -22.68 -6.58 -8.47
N SER A 216 -23.98 -6.82 -8.28
CA SER A 216 -24.87 -7.36 -9.31
C SER A 216 -26.34 -7.15 -8.93
N ASN A 217 -27.20 -7.00 -9.95
CA ASN A 217 -28.66 -7.08 -9.80
C ASN A 217 -29.22 -8.43 -10.28
N ASP A 218 -28.38 -9.29 -10.87
CA ASP A 218 -28.79 -10.56 -11.50
C ASP A 218 -28.67 -11.78 -10.57
N ILE A 219 -28.06 -11.60 -9.40
CA ILE A 219 -27.83 -12.65 -8.39
C ILE A 219 -28.06 -12.10 -6.99
N SER A 220 -28.08 -12.99 -6.01
CA SER A 220 -28.34 -12.73 -4.60
C SER A 220 -27.31 -13.44 -3.70
N ASN A 221 -27.40 -13.20 -2.40
CA ASN A 221 -26.57 -13.89 -1.39
C ASN A 221 -26.81 -15.41 -1.32
N ASN A 222 -27.88 -15.93 -1.94
CA ASN A 222 -28.12 -17.37 -1.98
C ASN A 222 -27.31 -18.07 -3.09
N ASP A 223 -26.80 -17.31 -4.06
CA ASP A 223 -26.07 -17.85 -5.22
C ASP A 223 -24.57 -18.04 -4.95
N VAL A 224 -24.04 -17.36 -3.92
CA VAL A 224 -22.60 -17.33 -3.58
C VAL A 224 -22.39 -17.17 -2.07
N GLN A 225 -21.23 -17.59 -1.57
CA GLN A 225 -20.88 -17.51 -0.13
C GLN A 225 -20.29 -16.16 0.31
N ILE A 226 -20.26 -15.17 -0.57
CA ILE A 226 -19.72 -13.83 -0.32
C ILE A 226 -20.82 -12.77 -0.50
N PRO A 227 -20.72 -11.60 0.17
CA PRO A 227 -21.74 -10.56 0.07
C PRO A 227 -22.00 -10.10 -1.36
N VAL A 228 -23.28 -9.94 -1.70
CA VAL A 228 -23.76 -9.38 -2.96
C VAL A 228 -24.44 -8.03 -2.70
N PHE A 229 -23.99 -7.00 -3.41
CA PHE A 229 -24.56 -5.66 -3.37
C PHE A 229 -25.25 -5.31 -4.68
N LYS A 230 -26.31 -4.51 -4.60
CA LYS A 230 -26.97 -3.94 -5.79
C LYS A 230 -26.07 -2.89 -6.45
N LEU A 231 -26.22 -2.72 -7.77
CA LEU A 231 -25.38 -1.84 -8.60
C LEU A 231 -25.40 -0.36 -8.19
N ASP A 232 -26.48 0.09 -7.54
CA ASP A 232 -26.74 1.46 -7.12
C ASP A 232 -26.57 1.68 -5.61
N ASP A 233 -26.33 0.62 -4.83
CA ASP A 233 -26.14 0.72 -3.38
C ASP A 233 -24.70 1.07 -3.00
N TYR A 234 -24.25 2.22 -3.48
CA TYR A 234 -22.89 2.73 -3.24
C TYR A 234 -22.59 2.96 -1.76
N LYS A 235 -23.63 3.22 -0.94
CA LYS A 235 -23.47 3.40 0.51
C LYS A 235 -23.04 2.09 1.17
N SER A 236 -23.75 0.99 0.90
CA SER A 236 -23.38 -0.30 1.46
C SER A 236 -22.04 -0.80 0.94
N ILE A 237 -21.77 -0.62 -0.37
CA ILE A 237 -20.48 -0.98 -0.98
C ILE A 237 -19.33 -0.20 -0.33
N ALA A 238 -19.47 1.12 -0.19
CA ALA A 238 -18.45 1.97 0.44
C ALA A 238 -18.19 1.58 1.89
N ASN A 239 -19.24 1.35 2.68
CA ASN A 239 -19.11 0.91 4.07
C ASN A 239 -18.42 -0.45 4.18
N PHE A 240 -18.74 -1.37 3.27
CA PHE A 240 -18.08 -2.67 3.19
C PHE A 240 -16.59 -2.52 2.89
N ILE A 241 -16.22 -1.68 1.91
CA ILE A 241 -14.82 -1.40 1.57
C ILE A 241 -14.06 -0.84 2.78
N LEU A 242 -14.62 0.16 3.47
CA LEU A 242 -13.93 0.81 4.59
C LEU A 242 -13.75 -0.11 5.81
N LYS A 243 -14.69 -1.05 6.02
CA LYS A 243 -14.67 -1.99 7.14
C LYS A 243 -13.77 -3.22 6.90
N ASN A 244 -13.64 -3.68 5.66
CA ASN A 244 -12.98 -4.96 5.32
C ASN A 244 -11.58 -4.79 4.72
N LEU A 245 -11.06 -3.57 4.71
CA LEU A 245 -9.69 -3.22 4.36
C LEU A 245 -9.03 -2.58 5.57
#